data_AF-A0A1L9BG24-F1
#
_entry.id   AF-A0A1L9BG24-F1
#
_cell.length_a   1.000
_cell.length_b   1.000
_cell.length_c   1.000
_cell.angle_alpha   90.00
_cell.angle_beta   90.00
_cell.angle_gamma   90.00
#
_symmetry.space_group_name_H-M   'P 1'
#
loop_
_entity.id
_entity.type
_entity.pdbx_description
1 polymer ?
#
loop_
_entity_poly.entity_id
_entity_poly.type
_entity_poly.pdbx_seq_one_letter_code
_entity_poly.pdbx_strand_id
1 'polypeptide(L)'
;MSHVRSRLAAGKPSSALGSDAERTEAVFEQVERMLHDAVDASGRSPESLMGLARFMSIVRASPEAAEALYREASTRALEILEESWSGLIEALGEQEKTGEATLISERAGQIFPGSKQLTEARTFAKVGLRSS
;
A
#
# COMPACT_ATOMS: atom_id res chain seq x y z
N MET A 1 -66.79 21.63 -34.13
CA MET A 1 -65.72 22.34 -33.41
C MET A 1 -65.54 21.61 -32.07
N SER A 2 -64.53 20.73 -31.93
CA SER A 2 -63.19 21.05 -31.38
C SER A 2 -63.28 21.77 -30.02
N HIS A 3 -62.72 21.32 -28.90
CA HIS A 3 -61.57 20.44 -28.64
C HIS A 3 -61.57 19.93 -27.17
N VAL A 4 -61.10 18.68 -26.98
CA VAL A 4 -60.04 18.22 -26.04
C VAL A 4 -60.32 18.38 -24.52
N ARG A 5 -60.75 17.34 -23.80
CA ARG A 5 -59.99 16.20 -23.22
C ARG A 5 -58.67 16.56 -22.47
N SER A 6 -58.74 16.31 -21.16
CA SER A 6 -57.78 15.45 -20.43
C SER A 6 -56.46 16.03 -19.94
N ARG A 7 -56.34 15.93 -18.61
CA ARG A 7 -55.15 15.88 -17.73
C ARG A 7 -53.84 15.42 -18.41
N LEU A 8 -52.78 16.19 -18.22
CA LEU A 8 -51.40 15.71 -17.99
C LEU A 8 -50.88 16.48 -16.76
N ALA A 9 -50.94 15.91 -15.56
CA ALA A 9 -49.90 15.05 -15.00
C ALA A 9 -48.55 15.79 -14.89
N ALA A 10 -48.39 16.54 -13.80
CA ALA A 10 -47.10 16.82 -13.21
C ALA A 10 -46.49 15.50 -12.72
N GLY A 11 -45.46 15.01 -13.42
CA GLY A 11 -44.68 13.83 -13.01
C GLY A 11 -43.20 14.22 -12.91
N LYS A 12 -42.70 14.32 -11.67
CA LYS A 12 -41.28 14.51 -11.34
C LYS A 12 -40.42 13.35 -11.90
N PRO A 13 -39.23 13.59 -12.46
CA PRO A 13 -38.17 12.61 -12.44
C PRO A 13 -37.24 12.91 -11.26
N SER A 14 -37.59 12.42 -10.07
CA SER A 14 -36.72 12.51 -8.87
C SER A 14 -36.34 11.13 -8.30
N SER A 15 -36.75 10.04 -8.97
CA SER A 15 -36.57 8.66 -8.48
C SER A 15 -35.40 7.91 -9.12
N ALA A 16 -34.97 8.26 -10.34
CA ALA A 16 -33.88 7.57 -11.03
C ALA A 16 -32.49 7.84 -10.43
N LEU A 17 -32.28 9.05 -9.89
CA LEU A 17 -31.00 9.42 -9.26
C LEU A 17 -30.79 8.73 -7.90
N GLY A 18 -31.87 8.39 -7.18
CA GLY A 18 -31.79 7.66 -5.91
C GLY A 18 -31.31 6.21 -6.11
N SER A 19 -31.84 5.51 -7.12
CA SER A 19 -31.47 4.12 -7.38
C SER A 19 -30.03 3.94 -7.87
N ASP A 20 -29.49 4.92 -8.60
CA ASP A 20 -28.11 4.84 -9.12
C ASP A 20 -27.09 5.17 -8.03
N ALA A 21 -27.38 6.13 -7.15
CA ALA A 21 -26.56 6.43 -5.99
C ALA A 21 -26.53 5.26 -4.99
N GLU A 22 -27.70 4.68 -4.69
CA GLU A 22 -27.81 3.50 -3.82
C GLU A 22 -27.05 2.28 -4.38
N ARG A 23 -27.15 2.05 -5.69
CA ARG A 23 -26.39 0.97 -6.35
C ARG A 23 -24.89 1.23 -6.30
N THR A 24 -24.48 2.49 -6.50
CA THR A 24 -23.06 2.88 -6.42
C THR A 24 -22.52 2.68 -5.02
N GLU A 25 -23.27 3.06 -3.99
CA GLU A 25 -22.85 2.84 -2.60
C GLU A 25 -22.74 1.35 -2.27
N ALA A 26 -23.70 0.53 -2.71
CA ALA A 26 -23.62 -0.93 -2.51
C ALA A 26 -22.36 -1.55 -3.16
N VAL A 27 -21.94 -1.03 -4.31
CA VAL A 27 -20.67 -1.43 -4.95
C VAL A 27 -19.48 -0.98 -4.12
N PHE A 28 -19.48 0.26 -3.62
CA PHE A 28 -18.39 0.75 -2.77
C PHE A 28 -18.28 -0.01 -1.45
N GLU A 29 -19.39 -0.33 -0.79
CA GLU A 29 -19.37 -1.19 0.39
C GLU A 29 -18.81 -2.59 0.10
N GLN A 30 -19.14 -3.16 -1.07
CA GLN A 30 -18.58 -4.44 -1.49
C GLN A 30 -17.07 -4.34 -1.72
N VAL A 31 -16.61 -3.30 -2.43
CA VAL A 31 -15.18 -3.06 -2.67
C VAL A 31 -14.42 -2.84 -1.38
N GLU A 32 -14.98 -2.08 -0.44
CA GLU A 32 -14.41 -1.83 0.88
C GLU A 32 -14.19 -3.14 1.64
N ARG A 33 -15.23 -4.00 1.69
CA ARG A 33 -15.11 -5.35 2.31
C ARG A 33 -14.01 -6.18 1.64
N MET A 34 -13.96 -6.21 0.31
CA MET A 34 -12.93 -6.96 -0.42
C MET A 34 -11.51 -6.44 -0.14
N LEU A 35 -11.33 -5.13 0.01
CA LEU A 35 -10.04 -4.54 0.34
C LEU A 35 -9.61 -4.88 1.78
N HIS A 36 -10.55 -4.89 2.73
CA HIS A 36 -10.30 -5.38 4.08
C HIS A 36 -9.89 -6.87 4.07
N ASP A 37 -10.64 -7.71 3.36
CA ASP A 37 -10.33 -9.14 3.23
C ASP A 37 -8.95 -9.35 2.59
N ALA A 38 -8.56 -8.54 1.60
CA ALA A 38 -7.24 -8.59 0.98
C ALA A 38 -6.11 -8.19 1.94
N VAL A 39 -6.33 -7.17 2.78
CA VAL A 39 -5.39 -6.79 3.83
C VAL A 39 -5.21 -7.95 4.82
N ASP A 40 -6.29 -8.60 5.24
CA ASP A 40 -6.20 -9.71 6.20
C ASP A 40 -5.56 -10.96 5.58
N ALA A 41 -5.97 -11.35 4.37
CA ALA A 41 -5.45 -12.52 3.67
C ALA A 41 -3.97 -12.38 3.29
N SER A 42 -3.49 -11.16 3.04
CA SER A 42 -2.07 -10.90 2.72
C SER A 42 -1.17 -10.84 3.95
N GLY A 43 -1.72 -10.98 5.17
CA GLY A 43 -0.96 -10.70 6.38
C GLY A 43 -0.56 -9.23 6.50
N ARG A 44 -1.39 -8.34 5.94
CA ARG A 44 -1.21 -6.88 5.92
C ARG A 44 0.01 -6.44 5.11
N SER A 45 0.12 -6.93 3.87
CA SER A 45 1.21 -6.52 2.98
C SER A 45 1.14 -5.01 2.66
N PRO A 46 2.27 -4.34 2.39
CA PRO A 46 2.28 -2.91 2.04
C PRO A 46 1.33 -2.57 0.89
N GLU A 47 1.30 -3.38 -0.16
CA GLU A 47 0.48 -3.15 -1.35
C GLU A 47 -1.02 -3.21 -1.03
N SER A 48 -1.43 -4.18 -0.22
CA SER A 48 -2.83 -4.35 0.18
C SER A 48 -3.29 -3.18 1.07
N LEU A 49 -2.43 -2.77 2.01
CA LEU A 49 -2.66 -1.61 2.87
C LEU A 49 -2.76 -0.32 2.05
N MET A 50 -1.89 -0.11 1.05
CA MET A 50 -1.95 1.04 0.14
C MET A 50 -3.23 1.06 -0.70
N GLY A 51 -3.70 -0.11 -1.14
CA GLY A 51 -4.96 -0.26 -1.87
C GLY A 51 -6.15 0.23 -1.04
N LEU A 52 -6.27 -0.25 0.20
CA LEU A 52 -7.31 0.19 1.13
C LEU A 52 -7.15 1.68 1.48
N ALA A 53 -5.93 2.16 1.74
CA ALA A 53 -5.67 3.56 2.06
C ALA A 53 -6.15 4.50 0.94
N ARG A 54 -5.87 4.16 -0.32
CA ARG A 54 -6.34 4.92 -1.48
C ARG A 54 -7.87 4.95 -1.56
N PHE A 55 -8.53 3.83 -1.29
CA PHE A 55 -9.99 3.77 -1.26
C PHE A 55 -10.58 4.68 -0.16
N MET A 56 -10.03 4.60 1.06
CA MET A 56 -10.44 5.44 2.18
C MET A 56 -10.28 6.93 1.88
N SER A 57 -9.16 7.30 1.23
CA SER A 57 -8.89 8.70 0.86
C SER A 57 -9.84 9.20 -0.23
N ILE A 58 -10.04 8.43 -1.30
CA ILE A 58 -10.69 8.93 -2.52
C ILE A 58 -12.21 8.73 -2.49
N VAL A 59 -12.70 7.55 -2.12
CA VAL A 59 -14.14 7.24 -2.19
C VAL A 59 -14.86 7.43 -0.85
N ARG A 60 -14.17 7.22 0.27
CA ARG A 60 -14.74 7.53 1.61
C ARG A 60 -14.45 8.93 2.11
N ALA A 61 -13.61 9.70 1.41
CA ALA A 61 -13.18 11.03 1.81
C ALA A 61 -12.68 11.08 3.27
N SER A 62 -12.03 10.00 3.72
CA SER A 62 -11.49 9.85 5.07
C SER A 62 -9.96 9.85 5.04
N PRO A 63 -9.34 11.06 5.03
CA PRO A 63 -7.88 11.17 4.99
C PRO A 63 -7.22 10.62 6.26
N GLU A 64 -7.87 10.69 7.42
CA GLU A 64 -7.33 10.17 8.68
C GLU A 64 -7.20 8.64 8.66
N ALA A 65 -8.22 7.94 8.14
CA ALA A 65 -8.16 6.48 7.98
C ALA A 65 -7.11 6.08 6.93
N ALA A 66 -7.02 6.83 5.83
CA ALA A 66 -6.01 6.60 4.81
C ALA A 66 -4.59 6.81 5.34
N GLU A 67 -4.36 7.86 6.13
CA GLU A 67 -3.06 8.16 6.73
C GLU A 67 -2.57 7.02 7.62
N ALA A 68 -3.43 6.50 8.50
CA ALA A 68 -3.08 5.38 9.37
C ALA A 68 -2.62 4.15 8.56
N LEU A 69 -3.35 3.82 7.48
CA LEU A 69 -3.02 2.71 6.60
C LEU A 69 -1.72 2.96 5.81
N TYR A 70 -1.49 4.18 5.31
CA TYR A 70 -0.23 4.51 4.62
C TYR A 70 0.98 4.49 5.55
N ARG A 71 0.83 4.92 6.82
CA ARG A 71 1.90 4.81 7.81
C ARG A 71 2.26 3.36 8.04
N GLU A 72 1.26 2.51 8.26
CA GLU A 72 1.51 1.08 8.44
C GLU A 72 2.17 0.45 7.22
N ALA A 73 1.65 0.73 6.01
CA ALA A 73 2.24 0.24 4.76
C ALA A 73 3.72 0.65 4.63
N SER A 74 4.04 1.90 4.99
CA SER A 74 5.41 2.42 4.96
C SER A 74 6.32 1.70 5.97
N THR A 75 5.82 1.45 7.19
CA THR A 75 6.55 0.66 8.19
C THR A 75 6.82 -0.75 7.69
N ARG A 76 5.80 -1.45 7.16
CA ARG A 76 5.96 -2.81 6.62
C ARG A 76 6.92 -2.85 5.43
N ALA A 77 6.87 -1.85 4.55
CA ALA A 77 7.78 -1.77 3.41
C ALA A 77 9.23 -1.56 3.86
N LEU A 78 9.46 -0.79 4.93
CA LEU A 78 10.79 -0.62 5.52
C LEU A 78 11.31 -1.91 6.15
N GLU A 79 10.47 -2.66 6.87
CA GLU A 79 10.83 -3.99 7.43
C GLU A 79 11.28 -4.95 6.32
N ILE A 80 10.49 -5.07 5.24
CA ILE A 80 10.81 -5.94 4.10
C ILE A 80 12.10 -5.47 3.39
N LEU A 81 12.27 -4.16 3.24
CA LEU A 81 13.47 -3.61 2.60
C LEU A 81 14.72 -3.93 3.42
N GLU A 82 14.68 -3.76 4.73
CA GLU A 82 15.78 -4.09 5.65
C GLU A 82 16.18 -5.57 5.52
N GLU A 83 15.20 -6.47 5.60
CA GLU A 83 15.42 -7.92 5.47
C GLU A 83 16.02 -8.26 4.09
N SER A 84 15.43 -7.73 3.02
CA SER A 84 15.89 -7.99 1.65
C SER A 84 17.32 -7.49 1.41
N TRP A 85 17.68 -6.34 1.98
CA TRP A 85 19.03 -5.78 1.85
C TRP A 85 20.04 -6.55 2.69
N SER A 86 19.66 -7.02 3.87
CA SER A 86 20.50 -7.93 4.64
C SER A 86 20.84 -9.19 3.85
N GLY A 87 19.82 -9.89 3.33
CA GLY A 87 20.03 -11.10 2.55
C GLY A 87 20.82 -10.84 1.26
N LEU A 88 20.61 -9.69 0.60
CA LEU A 88 21.39 -9.32 -0.58
C LEU A 88 22.86 -9.07 -0.25
N ILE A 89 23.16 -8.37 0.86
CA ILE A 89 24.54 -8.14 1.31
C ILE A 89 25.23 -9.47 1.58
N GLU A 90 24.58 -10.39 2.28
CA GLU A 90 25.10 -11.73 2.55
C GLU A 90 25.38 -12.50 1.26
N ALA A 91 24.38 -12.60 0.37
CA ALA A 91 24.51 -13.32 -0.90
C ALA A 91 25.61 -12.74 -1.82
N LEU A 92 25.82 -11.43 -1.80
CA LEU A 92 26.93 -10.79 -2.52
C LEU A 92 28.28 -11.10 -1.85
N GLY A 93 28.32 -11.17 -0.52
CA GLY A 93 29.47 -11.60 0.26
C GLY A 93 29.91 -13.02 -0.08
N GLU A 94 28.97 -13.96 -0.18
CA GLU A 94 29.24 -15.35 -0.58
C GLU A 94 29.83 -15.46 -1.99
N GLN A 95 29.44 -14.54 -2.88
CA GLN A 95 29.96 -14.45 -4.24
C GLN A 95 31.27 -13.65 -4.34
N GLU A 96 31.86 -13.22 -3.23
CA GLU A 96 33.04 -12.36 -3.16
C GLU A 96 32.86 -10.99 -3.87
N LYS A 97 31.61 -10.59 -4.13
CA LYS A 97 31.24 -9.30 -4.73
C LYS A 97 31.23 -8.19 -3.68
N THR A 98 32.33 -8.05 -2.95
CA THR A 98 32.46 -7.16 -1.78
C THR A 98 32.26 -5.69 -2.11
N GLY A 99 32.60 -5.25 -3.33
CA GLY A 99 32.34 -3.88 -3.80
C GLY A 99 30.85 -3.57 -3.89
N GLU A 100 30.05 -4.46 -4.50
CA GLU A 100 28.59 -4.31 -4.58
C GLU A 100 27.94 -4.39 -3.20
N ALA A 101 28.37 -5.35 -2.37
CA ALA A 101 27.90 -5.48 -1.00
C ALA A 101 28.18 -4.21 -0.17
N THR A 102 29.31 -3.53 -0.42
CA THR A 102 29.66 -2.26 0.22
C THR A 102 28.68 -1.14 -0.16
N LEU A 103 28.38 -0.99 -1.45
CA LEU A 103 27.45 0.04 -1.93
C LEU A 103 26.05 -0.11 -1.32
N ILE A 104 25.54 -1.34 -1.27
CA ILE A 104 24.24 -1.62 -0.64
C ILE A 104 24.31 -1.35 0.87
N SER A 105 25.36 -1.81 1.55
CA SER A 105 25.53 -1.60 3.00
C SER A 105 25.59 -0.12 3.39
N GLU A 106 26.29 0.72 2.62
CA GLU A 106 26.38 2.16 2.87
C GLU A 106 25.02 2.84 2.75
N ARG A 107 24.25 2.49 1.71
CA ARG A 107 22.89 2.99 1.52
C ARG A 107 21.96 2.50 2.63
N ALA A 108 22.08 1.24 3.02
CA ALA A 108 21.31 0.64 4.10
C ALA A 108 21.54 1.37 5.43
N GLY A 109 22.79 1.74 5.75
CA GLY A 109 23.11 2.48 6.96
C GLY A 109 22.51 3.89 7.05
N GLN A 110 22.17 4.51 5.93
CA GLN A 110 21.49 5.82 5.90
C GLN A 110 19.99 5.70 6.19
N ILE A 111 19.37 4.60 5.78
CA ILE A 111 17.92 4.37 5.91
C ILE A 111 17.59 3.67 7.25
N PHE A 112 18.45 2.75 7.69
CA PHE A 112 18.26 1.91 8.88
C PHE A 112 19.38 2.13 9.90
N PRO A 113 19.49 3.35 10.49
CA PRO A 113 20.54 3.63 11.46
C PRO A 113 20.37 2.72 12.69
N GLY A 114 21.41 1.94 12.99
CA GLY A 114 21.41 1.04 14.14
C GLY A 114 20.80 -0.33 13.91
N SER A 115 20.48 -0.71 12.67
CA SER A 115 20.08 -2.07 12.34
C SER A 115 21.19 -3.08 12.71
N LYS A 116 20.86 -4.00 13.63
CA LYS A 116 21.75 -5.10 14.00
C LYS A 116 21.91 -6.09 12.85
N GLN A 117 20.80 -6.42 12.19
CA GLN A 117 20.77 -7.36 11.08
C GLN A 117 21.67 -6.90 9.92
N LEU A 118 21.57 -5.64 9.50
CA LEU A 118 22.45 -5.09 8.46
C LEU A 118 23.92 -5.01 8.91
N THR A 119 24.17 -4.81 10.21
CA THR A 119 25.54 -4.83 10.76
C THR A 119 26.15 -6.23 10.70
N GLU A 120 25.38 -7.26 11.00
CA GLU A 120 25.77 -8.68 10.93
C GLU A 120 26.03 -9.09 9.47
N ALA A 121 25.12 -8.76 8.55
CA ALA A 121 25.28 -9.01 7.12
C ALA A 121 26.56 -8.37 6.55
N ARG A 122 26.83 -7.11 6.94
CA ARG A 122 28.06 -6.40 6.54
C ARG A 122 29.32 -7.13 7.00
N THR A 123 29.29 -7.63 8.23
CA THR A 123 30.40 -8.36 8.85
C THR A 123 30.64 -9.68 8.12
N PHE A 124 29.57 -10.42 7.84
CA PHE A 124 29.62 -11.67 7.08
C PHE A 124 30.21 -11.47 5.68
N ALA A 125 29.74 -10.44 4.96
CA ALA A 125 30.22 -10.10 3.63
C ALA A 125 31.64 -9.49 3.59
N LYS A 126 32.31 -9.38 4.74
CA LYS A 126 33.65 -8.77 4.90
C LYS A 126 33.73 -7.34 4.34
N VAL A 127 32.58 -6.66 4.30
CA VAL A 127 32.47 -5.29 3.79
C VAL A 127 33.21 -4.35 4.76
N GLY A 128 34.21 -3.64 4.24
CA GLY A 128 35.06 -2.73 5.00
C GLY A 128 36.30 -3.36 5.64
N LEU A 129 36.50 -4.67 5.50
CA LEU A 129 37.79 -5.30 5.82
C LEU A 129 38.75 -5.07 4.64
N ARG A 130 39.50 -3.96 4.69
CA ARG A 130 40.66 -3.82 3.81
C ARG A 130 41.64 -4.94 4.16
N SER A 131 41.99 -5.76 3.18
CA SER A 131 43.16 -6.64 3.25
C SER A 131 44.36 -5.77 3.63
N SER A 132 44.87 -5.95 4.84
CA SER A 132 46.16 -5.41 5.28
C SER A 132 47.30 -6.08 4.53
#